data_AF-A0A285GTW0-F1
#
_entry.id   AF-A0A285GTW0-F1
#
_cell.length_a   1.000
_cell.length_b   1.000
_cell.length_c   1.000
_cell.angle_alpha   90.00
_cell.angle_beta   90.00
_cell.angle_gamma   90.00
#
_symmetry.space_group_name_H-M   'P 1'
#
loop_
_entity.id
_entity.type
_entity.pdbx_description
1 polymer ?
#
loop_
_entity_poly.entity_id
_entity_poly.type
_entity_poly.pdbx_seq_one_letter_code
_entity_poly.pdbx_strand_id
1 'polypeptide(L)' 'MYKKICPNCNSNSYSSSRKGKWKCPSCGANLEEEPARVS' A
#
# COMPACT_ATOMS: atom_id res chain seq x y z
N MET A 1 -11.41 -4.97 2.35
CA MET A 1 -10.37 -3.93 2.60
C MET A 1 -9.22 -4.21 1.63
N TYR A 2 -8.48 -3.20 1.15
CA TYR A 2 -7.35 -3.44 0.25
C TYR A 2 -6.05 -3.44 1.04
N LYS A 3 -5.09 -4.28 0.63
CA LYS A 3 -3.72 -4.22 1.13
C LYS A 3 -2.69 -4.12 0.01
N LYS A 4 -1.59 -3.43 0.28
CA LYS A 4 -0.36 -3.41 -0.52
C LYS A 4 0.79 -3.85 0.37
N ILE A 5 1.76 -4.56 -0.20
CA ILE A 5 3.01 -4.88 0.49
C ILE A 5 4.02 -3.84 0.03
N CYS A 6 4.64 -3.12 0.96
CA CYS A 6 5.63 -2.13 0.58
C CYS A 6 6.93 -2.82 0.14
N PRO A 7 7.48 -2.55 -1.05
CA PRO A 7 8.73 -3.18 -1.50
C PRO A 7 9.97 -2.67 -0.75
N ASN A 8 9.87 -1.53 -0.04
CA ASN A 8 10.99 -0.95 0.70
C ASN A 8 11.15 -1.54 2.11
N CYS A 9 10.06 -1.67 2.84
CA CYS A 9 10.08 -2.12 4.24
C CYS A 9 9.32 -3.43 4.47
N ASN A 10 8.82 -4.05 3.40
CA ASN A 10 8.06 -5.30 3.40
C ASN A 10 6.83 -5.30 4.35
N SER A 11 6.35 -4.11 4.73
CA SER A 11 5.23 -3.94 5.65
C SER A 11 3.90 -3.93 4.91
N ASN A 12 2.87 -4.46 5.56
CA ASN A 12 1.50 -4.41 5.05
C ASN A 12 0.93 -2.99 5.22
N SER A 13 0.51 -2.40 4.11
CA SER A 13 -0.24 -1.15 4.10
C SER A 13 -1.69 -1.46 3.75
N TYR A 14 -2.64 -0.97 4.54
CA TYR A 14 -4.07 -1.20 4.33
C TYR A 14 -4.75 0.10 3.91
N SER A 15 -5.70 0.00 2.99
CA SER A 15 -6.52 1.13 2.56
C SER A 15 -7.94 0.69 2.23
N SER A 16 -8.88 1.59 2.48
CA SER A 16 -10.29 1.39 2.12
C SER A 16 -10.55 1.60 0.63
N SER A 17 -9.58 2.13 -0.12
CA SER A 17 -9.71 2.44 -1.55
C SER A 17 -8.62 1.75 -2.36
N ARG A 18 -9.01 1.18 -3.51
CA ARG A 18 -8.07 0.48 -4.43
C ARG A 18 -7.18 1.45 -5.21
N LYS A 19 -7.65 2.68 -5.43
CA LYS A 19 -7.04 3.71 -6.28
C LYS A 19 -6.82 5.00 -5.47
N GLY A 20 -5.79 5.76 -5.84
CA GLY A 20 -5.43 7.04 -5.23
C GLY A 20 -4.03 7.04 -4.64
N LYS A 21 -3.63 8.20 -4.08
CA LYS A 21 -2.34 8.40 -3.42
C LYS A 21 -2.19 7.43 -2.26
N TRP A 22 -1.41 6.37 -2.48
CA TRP A 22 -1.18 5.36 -1.46
C TRP A 22 0.28 5.43 -1.05
N LYS A 23 0.54 5.82 0.19
CA LYS A 23 1.88 5.77 0.78
C LYS A 23 1.97 4.68 1.83
N CYS A 24 3.14 4.08 1.98
CA CYS A 24 3.41 3.18 3.07
C CYS A 24 3.33 3.95 4.40
N PRO A 25 2.50 3.54 5.38
CA PRO A 25 2.43 4.21 6.68
C PRO A 25 3.70 3.98 7.51
N SER A 26 4.49 2.95 7.20
CA SER A 26 5.69 2.60 7.96
C SER A 26 6.93 3.38 7.52
N CYS A 27 7.11 3.58 6.21
CA CYS A 27 8.32 4.24 5.68
C CYS A 27 8.04 5.45 4.79
N GLY A 28 6.77 5.77 4.51
CA GLY A 28 6.39 6.88 3.63
C GLY A 28 6.62 6.63 2.13
N ALA A 29 7.11 5.45 1.74
CA ALA A 29 7.34 5.09 0.34
C ALA A 29 6.06 5.19 -0.48
N ASN A 30 6.17 5.64 -1.73
CA ASN A 30 5.03 5.71 -2.61
C ASN A 30 4.64 4.30 -3.10
N LEU A 31 3.37 3.97 -2.94
CA LEU A 31 2.77 2.68 -3.32
C LEU A 31 1.69 2.86 -4.37
N GLU A 32 1.60 4.02 -5.03
CA GLU A 32 0.57 4.29 -6.05
C GLU A 32 0.58 3.24 -7.16
N GLU A 33 1.77 2.88 -7.63
CA GLU A 33 2.00 1.92 -8.73
C GLU A 33 1.93 0.46 -8.26
N GLU A 34 2.05 0.21 -6.96
CA GLU A 34 2.06 -1.14 -6.42
C GLU A 34 0.67 -1.80 -6.50
N PRO A 35 0.58 -3.10 -6.81
CA PRO A 35 -0.70 -3.78 -6.95
C PRO A 35 -1.40 -3.97 -5.59
N ALA A 36 -2.62 -3.42 -5.47
CA ALA A 36 -3.49 -3.68 -4.31
C ALA A 36 -4.14 -5.05 -4.41
N ARG A 37 -4.02 -5.85 -3.36
CA ARG A 37 -4.71 -7.14 -3.17
C ARG A 37 -5.91 -6.94 -2.25
N VAL A 38 -6.98 -7.69 -2.48
CA VAL A 38 -8.10 -7.76 -1.53
C VAL A 38 -7.60 -8.58 -0.33
N SER A 39 -7.81 -8.06 0.88
CA SER A 39 -7.46 -8.75 2.13
C SER A 39 -8.67 -8.97 3.00
#